data_AF-A0A962DEG4-F1
#
_entry.id   AF-A0A962DEG4-F1
#
_cell.length_a   1.000
_cell.length_b   1.000
_cell.length_c   1.000
_cell.angle_alpha   90.00
_cell.angle_beta   90.00
_cell.angle_gamma   90.00
#
_symmetry.space_group_name_H-M   'P 1'
#
loop_
_entity.id
_entity.type
_entity.pdbx_description
1 polymer ?
#
loop_
_entity_poly.entity_id
_entity_poly.type
_entity_poly.pdbx_seq_one_letter_code
_entity_poly.pdbx_strand_id
1 'polypeptide(L)'
;PDTPEFEFYVKEIVKEMTVKCGQKCTAIRRVIVPRELMTSVADAVSARLQKIAIGNPQSEDVRMGSLASESQRKEVRERVEELSKYAELIYGDPNQIVTVDADAENGAFISPILLACDDPFEKSGVHDIEAFGPVSTLMPYDSLDDAAKLANLGQGSLVGSIFGHDDDNVSELVMQTACYHGRMVLINRDNAKASTGHGSPLPHLVHGGPGRAGGGEEMGGKRGVMHYMQRTALQGTPTTISKICNKYIGNAKQTQPPKHPFRLYFEELEIGHTLISDSRTITLEDIEKFADLSGDKFYAHMDEDSAAANPFFDGRVAHGYFIVSMAAGLFVEPAPGPVLANYGIDELRFTEPVYPEDDLTVRLTCKQKSYRRGKGYGEVRWDIAITNQDDVIVAQYDILTMVASKYEEFNDD
;
A
#
# COMPACT_ATOMS: atom_id res chain seq x y z
N PRO A 1 -22.56 -7.01 -22.79
CA PRO A 1 -21.54 -7.86 -23.45
C PRO A 1 -20.41 -7.07 -24.14
N ASP A 2 -20.73 -5.93 -24.76
CA ASP A 2 -19.77 -5.21 -25.63
C ASP A 2 -18.84 -4.22 -24.90
N THR A 3 -18.74 -4.29 -23.58
CA THR A 3 -17.86 -3.40 -22.81
C THR A 3 -16.46 -4.00 -22.65
N PRO A 4 -15.40 -3.17 -22.56
CA PRO A 4 -14.07 -3.66 -22.19
C PRO A 4 -14.08 -4.45 -20.87
N GLU A 5 -14.87 -4.00 -19.89
CA GLU A 5 -14.99 -4.63 -18.57
C GLU A 5 -15.50 -6.07 -18.68
N PHE A 6 -16.47 -6.34 -19.55
CA PHE A 6 -16.94 -7.70 -19.83
C PHE A 6 -15.81 -8.56 -20.41
N GLU A 7 -15.04 -8.03 -21.35
CA GLU A 7 -13.92 -8.77 -21.94
C GLU A 7 -12.86 -9.13 -20.87
N PHE A 8 -12.50 -8.17 -20.01
CA PHE A 8 -11.55 -8.35 -18.92
C PHE A 8 -12.06 -9.36 -17.89
N TYR A 9 -13.33 -9.28 -17.51
CA TYR A 9 -13.98 -10.20 -16.59
C TYR A 9 -13.87 -11.65 -17.08
N VAL A 10 -14.27 -11.89 -18.34
CA VAL A 10 -14.17 -13.22 -18.96
C VAL A 10 -12.70 -13.66 -19.08
N LYS A 11 -11.75 -12.76 -19.39
CA LYS A 11 -10.32 -13.12 -19.50
C LYS A 11 -9.77 -13.57 -18.16
N GLU A 12 -10.11 -12.85 -17.09
CA GLU A 12 -9.58 -13.15 -15.76
C GLU A 12 -10.17 -14.44 -15.20
N ILE A 13 -11.47 -14.71 -15.40
CA ILE A 13 -12.08 -16.01 -15.01
C ILE A 13 -11.30 -17.17 -15.64
N VAL A 14 -11.13 -17.15 -16.96
CA VAL A 14 -10.43 -18.21 -17.70
C VAL A 14 -8.99 -18.35 -17.23
N LYS A 15 -8.28 -17.23 -17.07
CA LYS A 15 -6.89 -17.22 -16.58
C LYS A 15 -6.78 -17.81 -15.19
N GLU A 16 -7.66 -17.44 -14.27
CA GLU A 16 -7.62 -17.90 -12.88
C GLU A 16 -8.04 -19.36 -12.72
N MET A 17 -8.93 -19.86 -13.58
CA MET A 17 -9.23 -21.30 -13.67
C MET A 17 -8.04 -22.11 -14.19
N THR A 18 -7.24 -21.56 -15.11
CA THR A 18 -6.26 -22.36 -15.88
C THR A 18 -4.81 -22.23 -15.41
N VAL A 19 -4.42 -21.08 -14.86
CA VAL A 19 -3.05 -20.89 -14.33
C VAL A 19 -2.82 -21.88 -13.19
N LYS A 20 -1.76 -22.70 -13.33
CA LYS A 20 -1.44 -23.81 -12.42
C LYS A 20 -2.60 -24.81 -12.25
N CYS A 21 -3.42 -25.02 -13.29
CA CYS A 21 -4.59 -25.90 -13.23
C CYS A 21 -5.54 -25.51 -12.07
N GLY A 22 -5.67 -24.21 -11.81
CA GLY A 22 -6.49 -23.66 -10.74
C GLY A 22 -5.97 -23.95 -9.33
N GLN A 23 -4.77 -24.53 -9.15
CA GLN A 23 -4.19 -24.83 -7.84
C GLN A 23 -3.52 -23.61 -7.20
N LYS A 24 -4.29 -22.55 -7.02
CA LYS A 24 -3.90 -21.35 -6.29
C LYS A 24 -4.97 -21.08 -5.23
N CYS A 25 -4.54 -20.75 -4.01
CA CYS A 25 -5.44 -20.28 -2.96
C CYS A 25 -6.20 -19.00 -3.35
N THR A 26 -5.64 -18.23 -4.29
CA THR A 26 -6.24 -17.01 -4.87
C THR A 26 -6.96 -17.26 -6.18
N ALA A 27 -7.25 -18.50 -6.59
CA ALA A 27 -8.01 -18.73 -7.83
C ALA A 27 -9.48 -18.31 -7.65
N ILE A 28 -10.11 -17.88 -8.75
CA ILE A 28 -11.54 -17.57 -8.75
C ILE A 28 -12.32 -18.90 -8.68
N ARG A 29 -13.26 -18.99 -7.74
CA ARG A 29 -14.13 -20.18 -7.53
C ARG A 29 -15.61 -19.90 -7.75
N ARG A 30 -16.03 -18.68 -7.43
CA ARG A 30 -17.41 -18.21 -7.55
C ARG A 30 -17.39 -16.96 -8.42
N VAL A 31 -18.27 -16.93 -9.41
CA VAL A 31 -18.31 -15.90 -10.45
C VAL A 31 -19.70 -15.28 -10.42
N ILE A 32 -19.80 -14.07 -9.86
CA ILE A 32 -21.07 -13.38 -9.61
C ILE A 32 -21.35 -12.42 -10.77
N VAL A 33 -22.47 -12.61 -11.47
CA VAL A 33 -22.77 -11.98 -12.76
C VAL A 33 -24.18 -11.37 -12.72
N PRO A 34 -24.45 -10.21 -13.34
CA PRO A 34 -25.83 -9.74 -13.54
C PRO A 34 -26.67 -10.82 -14.21
N ARG A 35 -27.90 -11.05 -13.75
CA ARG A 35 -28.76 -12.12 -14.26
C ARG A 35 -28.92 -12.08 -15.78
N GLU A 36 -29.07 -10.90 -16.37
CA GLU A 36 -29.21 -10.75 -17.81
C GLU A 36 -27.94 -11.09 -18.62
N LEU A 37 -26.76 -11.14 -17.98
CA LEU A 37 -25.49 -11.47 -18.62
C LEU A 37 -25.06 -12.92 -18.39
N MET A 38 -25.84 -13.72 -17.64
CA MET A 38 -25.52 -15.08 -17.24
C MET A 38 -25.14 -15.96 -18.45
N THR A 39 -25.99 -16.03 -19.47
CA THR A 39 -25.72 -16.78 -20.71
C THR A 39 -24.52 -16.21 -21.48
N SER A 40 -24.42 -14.89 -21.61
CA SER A 40 -23.31 -14.26 -22.35
C SER A 40 -21.95 -14.57 -21.72
N VAL A 41 -21.85 -14.55 -20.38
CA VAL A 41 -20.62 -14.92 -19.67
C VAL A 41 -20.34 -16.41 -19.82
N ALA A 42 -21.35 -17.26 -19.62
CA ALA A 42 -21.21 -18.71 -19.77
C ALA A 42 -20.64 -19.10 -21.15
N ASP A 43 -21.22 -18.55 -22.22
CA ASP A 43 -20.79 -18.82 -23.60
C ASP A 43 -19.37 -18.30 -23.86
N ALA A 44 -19.08 -17.06 -23.42
CA ALA A 44 -17.78 -16.43 -23.65
C ALA A 44 -16.64 -17.13 -22.87
N VAL A 45 -16.89 -17.56 -21.63
CA VAL A 45 -15.93 -18.35 -20.84
C VAL A 45 -15.72 -19.72 -21.48
N SER A 46 -16.80 -20.43 -21.83
CA SER A 46 -16.73 -21.76 -22.46
C SER A 46 -15.96 -21.74 -23.78
N ALA A 47 -16.25 -20.75 -24.65
CA ALA A 47 -15.56 -20.59 -25.93
C ALA A 47 -14.06 -20.29 -25.78
N ARG A 48 -13.64 -19.69 -24.66
CA ARG A 48 -12.22 -19.46 -24.35
C ARG A 48 -11.58 -20.69 -23.73
N LEU A 49 -12.26 -21.39 -22.82
CA LEU A 49 -11.77 -22.64 -22.22
C LEU A 49 -11.55 -23.73 -23.28
N GLN A 50 -12.41 -23.81 -24.31
CA GLN A 50 -12.27 -24.74 -25.43
C GLN A 50 -10.94 -24.61 -26.18
N LYS A 51 -10.32 -23.43 -26.15
CA LYS A 51 -9.06 -23.15 -26.86
C LYS A 51 -7.83 -23.49 -26.02
N ILE A 52 -8.00 -23.91 -24.77
CA ILE A 52 -6.90 -24.21 -23.86
C ILE A 52 -6.46 -25.66 -24.09
N ALA A 53 -5.32 -25.84 -24.77
CA ALA A 53 -4.70 -27.15 -24.90
C ALA A 53 -4.13 -27.61 -23.54
N ILE A 54 -4.44 -28.84 -23.18
CA ILE A 54 -4.07 -29.47 -21.90
C ILE A 54 -3.15 -30.63 -22.21
N GLY A 55 -2.06 -30.80 -21.48
CA GLY A 55 -1.13 -31.89 -21.77
C GLY A 55 0.24 -31.73 -21.15
N ASN A 56 1.23 -32.33 -21.80
CA ASN A 56 2.62 -32.28 -21.32
C ASN A 56 3.14 -30.82 -21.34
N PRO A 57 3.58 -30.26 -20.20
CA PRO A 57 4.09 -28.89 -20.15
C PRO A 57 5.36 -28.66 -20.99
N GLN A 58 5.99 -29.72 -21.51
CA GLN A 58 7.12 -29.61 -22.44
C GLN A 58 6.69 -29.37 -23.91
N SER A 59 5.41 -29.58 -24.24
CA SER A 59 4.90 -29.35 -25.60
C SER A 59 4.54 -27.88 -25.81
N GLU A 60 4.97 -27.30 -26.93
CA GLU A 60 4.86 -25.85 -27.21
C GLU A 60 3.42 -25.33 -27.24
N ASP A 61 2.46 -26.16 -27.65
CA ASP A 61 1.05 -25.78 -27.78
C ASP A 61 0.25 -25.89 -26.47
N VAL A 62 0.79 -26.57 -25.46
CA VAL A 62 0.11 -26.76 -24.17
C VAL A 62 0.03 -25.43 -23.40
N ARG A 63 -1.14 -25.15 -22.82
CA ARG A 63 -1.42 -23.93 -22.04
C ARG A 63 -1.80 -24.23 -20.60
N MET A 64 -2.23 -25.46 -20.31
CA MET A 64 -2.53 -25.92 -18.95
C MET A 64 -1.92 -27.31 -18.72
N GLY A 65 -1.21 -27.47 -17.60
CA GLY A 65 -0.64 -28.76 -17.18
C GLY A 65 -1.63 -29.62 -16.38
N SER A 66 -1.10 -30.61 -15.67
CA SER A 66 -1.88 -31.47 -14.78
C SER A 66 -2.09 -30.83 -13.40
N LEU A 67 -2.94 -31.47 -12.60
CA LEU A 67 -2.90 -31.30 -11.15
C LEU A 67 -1.59 -31.87 -10.58
N ALA A 68 -1.27 -31.52 -9.34
CA ALA A 68 -0.05 -31.96 -8.67
C ALA A 68 0.03 -33.48 -8.41
N SER A 69 -1.10 -34.17 -8.29
CA SER A 69 -1.16 -35.63 -8.07
C SER A 69 -2.50 -36.23 -8.49
N GLU A 70 -2.52 -37.55 -8.69
CA GLU A 70 -3.77 -38.29 -8.96
C GLU A 70 -4.75 -38.24 -7.79
N SER A 71 -4.25 -38.20 -6.55
CA SER A 71 -5.09 -38.03 -5.36
C SER A 71 -5.82 -36.68 -5.38
N GLN A 72 -5.13 -35.60 -5.77
CA GLN A 72 -5.76 -34.30 -5.95
C GLN A 72 -6.78 -34.32 -7.09
N ARG A 73 -6.50 -35.02 -8.21
CA ARG A 73 -7.50 -35.21 -9.28
C ARG A 73 -8.76 -35.91 -8.77
N LYS A 74 -8.61 -36.96 -7.96
CA LYS A 74 -9.73 -37.68 -7.37
C LYS A 74 -10.56 -36.77 -6.46
N GLU A 75 -9.90 -36.02 -5.57
CA GLU A 75 -10.56 -35.07 -4.67
C GLU A 75 -11.33 -33.99 -5.44
N VAL A 76 -10.73 -33.41 -6.49
CA VAL A 76 -11.41 -32.43 -7.34
C VAL A 76 -12.65 -33.02 -7.99
N ARG A 77 -12.59 -34.25 -8.51
CA ARG A 77 -13.75 -34.95 -9.10
C ARG A 77 -14.87 -35.18 -8.06
N GLU A 78 -14.52 -35.63 -6.86
CA GLU A 78 -15.46 -35.82 -5.75
C GLU A 78 -16.14 -34.48 -5.37
N ARG A 79 -15.38 -33.39 -5.31
CA ARG A 79 -15.93 -32.04 -5.04
C ARG A 79 -16.82 -31.52 -6.17
N VAL A 80 -16.49 -31.80 -7.44
CA VAL A 80 -17.35 -31.47 -8.58
C VAL A 80 -18.67 -32.26 -8.54
N GLU A 81 -18.63 -33.53 -8.14
CA GLU A 81 -19.83 -34.35 -7.96
C GLU A 81 -20.72 -33.80 -6.83
N GLU A 82 -20.13 -33.35 -5.73
CA GLU A 82 -20.87 -32.67 -4.66
C GLU A 82 -21.49 -31.34 -5.12
N LEU A 83 -20.73 -30.51 -5.86
CA LEU A 83 -21.22 -29.24 -6.43
C LEU A 83 -22.35 -29.46 -7.46
N SER A 84 -22.29 -30.55 -8.23
CA SER A 84 -23.30 -30.90 -9.24
C SER A 84 -24.71 -31.15 -8.66
N LYS A 85 -24.83 -31.29 -7.33
CA LYS A 85 -26.13 -31.35 -6.63
C LYS A 85 -26.83 -29.99 -6.55
N TYR A 86 -26.06 -28.92 -6.73
CA TYR A 86 -26.51 -27.53 -6.57
C TYR A 86 -26.39 -26.72 -7.87
N ALA A 87 -25.43 -27.07 -8.72
CA ALA A 87 -25.11 -26.35 -9.94
C ALA A 87 -25.11 -27.28 -11.16
N GLU A 88 -25.49 -26.74 -12.31
CA GLU A 88 -25.49 -27.45 -13.59
C GLU A 88 -24.14 -27.34 -14.28
N LEU A 89 -23.71 -28.39 -14.96
CA LEU A 89 -22.47 -28.41 -15.74
C LEU A 89 -22.65 -27.67 -17.07
N ILE A 90 -21.92 -26.57 -17.26
CA ILE A 90 -21.96 -25.73 -18.47
C ILE A 90 -20.84 -26.11 -19.44
N TYR A 91 -19.63 -26.35 -18.93
CA TYR A 91 -18.48 -26.69 -19.74
C TYR A 91 -17.57 -27.70 -19.05
N GLY A 92 -16.99 -28.59 -19.87
CA GLY A 92 -16.01 -29.58 -19.45
C GLY A 92 -16.63 -30.94 -19.13
N ASP A 93 -15.78 -31.89 -18.77
CA ASP A 93 -16.15 -33.21 -18.28
C ASP A 93 -15.15 -33.58 -17.17
N PRO A 94 -15.60 -33.86 -15.93
CA PRO A 94 -14.69 -34.21 -14.85
C PRO A 94 -14.00 -35.57 -15.08
N ASN A 95 -14.60 -36.46 -15.85
CA ASN A 95 -14.18 -37.84 -16.04
C ASN A 95 -13.42 -38.07 -17.35
N GLN A 96 -13.69 -37.27 -18.39
CA GLN A 96 -13.04 -37.39 -19.69
C GLN A 96 -12.19 -36.16 -20.02
N ILE A 97 -11.02 -36.40 -20.61
CA ILE A 97 -10.14 -35.34 -21.08
C ILE A 97 -9.35 -35.80 -22.30
N VAL A 98 -9.11 -34.87 -23.23
CA VAL A 98 -8.16 -35.04 -24.32
C VAL A 98 -6.89 -34.29 -23.98
N THR A 99 -5.75 -34.98 -24.08
CA THR A 99 -4.43 -34.43 -23.77
C THR A 99 -3.53 -34.36 -25.00
N VAL A 100 -2.68 -33.35 -25.04
CA VAL A 100 -1.61 -33.20 -26.03
C VAL A 100 -0.33 -33.82 -25.49
N ASP A 101 0.23 -34.78 -26.22
CA ASP A 101 1.50 -35.46 -25.92
C ASP A 101 1.62 -36.00 -24.49
N ALA A 102 0.50 -36.39 -23.89
CA ALA A 102 0.45 -36.94 -22.55
C ALA A 102 -0.60 -38.04 -22.42
N ASP A 103 -0.38 -38.95 -21.49
CA ASP A 103 -1.33 -40.01 -21.15
C ASP A 103 -2.43 -39.44 -20.23
N ALA A 104 -3.66 -39.39 -20.76
CA ALA A 104 -4.82 -38.88 -20.02
C ALA A 104 -5.23 -39.76 -18.83
N GLU A 105 -4.94 -41.07 -18.88
CA GLU A 105 -5.32 -42.01 -17.83
C GLU A 105 -4.33 -41.93 -16.67
N ASN A 106 -3.03 -42.05 -16.98
CA ASN A 106 -1.94 -42.10 -16.01
C ASN A 106 -1.45 -40.72 -15.55
N GLY A 107 -1.83 -39.64 -16.24
CA GLY A 107 -1.55 -38.27 -15.80
C GLY A 107 -2.66 -37.71 -14.92
N ALA A 108 -2.32 -36.84 -13.96
CA ALA A 108 -3.29 -36.15 -13.11
C ALA A 108 -4.04 -35.00 -13.84
N PHE A 109 -4.43 -35.20 -15.09
CA PHE A 109 -5.11 -34.21 -15.91
C PHE A 109 -6.61 -34.15 -15.61
N ILE A 110 -7.19 -32.96 -15.72
CA ILE A 110 -8.63 -32.74 -15.62
C ILE A 110 -9.04 -31.58 -16.56
N SER A 111 -10.23 -31.69 -17.15
CA SER A 111 -10.81 -30.60 -17.95
C SER A 111 -11.16 -29.41 -17.04
N PRO A 112 -11.05 -28.15 -17.51
CA PRO A 112 -11.66 -27.03 -16.82
C PRO A 112 -13.17 -27.25 -16.70
N ILE A 113 -13.71 -27.07 -15.51
CA ILE A 113 -15.13 -27.31 -15.21
C ILE A 113 -15.81 -25.97 -14.89
N LEU A 114 -16.78 -25.59 -15.70
CA LEU A 114 -17.63 -24.44 -15.45
C LEU A 114 -19.02 -24.94 -15.05
N LEU A 115 -19.47 -24.54 -13.87
CA LEU A 115 -20.81 -24.82 -13.37
C LEU A 115 -21.66 -23.54 -13.38
N ALA A 116 -22.99 -23.66 -13.32
CA ALA A 116 -23.91 -22.55 -13.09
C ALA A 116 -24.94 -22.89 -12.02
N CYS A 117 -25.14 -21.99 -11.07
CA CYS A 117 -26.14 -22.12 -10.02
C CYS A 117 -27.16 -20.98 -10.14
N ASP A 118 -28.32 -21.27 -10.71
CA ASP A 118 -29.35 -20.26 -11.01
C ASP A 118 -30.01 -19.63 -9.77
N ASP A 119 -30.05 -20.37 -8.66
CA ASP A 119 -30.67 -19.96 -7.38
C ASP A 119 -29.65 -19.96 -6.23
N PRO A 120 -28.61 -19.10 -6.28
CA PRO A 120 -27.46 -19.19 -5.37
C PRO A 120 -27.80 -18.82 -3.92
N PHE A 121 -28.92 -18.14 -3.65
CA PHE A 121 -29.36 -17.88 -2.27
C PHE A 121 -29.97 -19.10 -1.58
N GLU A 122 -30.65 -19.98 -2.34
CA GLU A 122 -31.30 -21.18 -1.81
C GLU A 122 -30.35 -22.39 -1.81
N LYS A 123 -29.51 -22.50 -2.83
CA LYS A 123 -28.61 -23.64 -3.04
C LYS A 123 -27.25 -23.42 -2.36
N SER A 124 -27.24 -23.38 -1.03
CA SER A 124 -26.09 -22.93 -0.23
C SER A 124 -24.77 -23.69 -0.46
N GLY A 125 -24.81 -24.95 -0.94
CA GLY A 125 -23.62 -25.77 -1.12
C GLY A 125 -22.52 -25.14 -2.00
N VAL A 126 -22.90 -24.27 -2.95
CA VAL A 126 -21.94 -23.55 -3.81
C VAL A 126 -21.11 -22.49 -3.09
N HIS A 127 -21.54 -22.09 -1.89
CA HIS A 127 -20.79 -21.18 -1.04
C HIS A 127 -19.86 -21.90 -0.07
N ASP A 128 -20.10 -23.19 0.16
CA ASP A 128 -19.41 -24.00 1.18
C ASP A 128 -18.36 -24.95 0.61
N ILE A 129 -18.58 -25.43 -0.62
CA ILE A 129 -17.74 -26.47 -1.24
C ILE A 129 -16.72 -25.82 -2.18
N GLU A 130 -15.44 -26.09 -1.94
CA GLU A 130 -14.37 -25.74 -2.87
C GLU A 130 -13.81 -26.99 -3.56
N ALA A 131 -13.74 -26.96 -4.89
CA ALA A 131 -12.96 -27.91 -5.69
C ALA A 131 -11.61 -27.27 -6.04
N PHE A 132 -10.52 -27.73 -5.43
CA PHE A 132 -9.17 -27.15 -5.56
C PHE A 132 -8.48 -27.52 -6.89
N GLY A 133 -9.05 -27.07 -8.00
CA GLY A 133 -8.60 -27.34 -9.36
C GLY A 133 -9.15 -26.30 -10.35
N PRO A 134 -9.25 -26.61 -11.65
CA PRO A 134 -9.72 -25.65 -12.65
C PRO A 134 -11.26 -25.58 -12.69
N VAL A 135 -11.88 -25.32 -11.54
CA VAL A 135 -13.33 -25.34 -11.34
C VAL A 135 -13.84 -23.97 -10.91
N SER A 136 -14.95 -23.50 -11.50
CA SER A 136 -15.66 -22.29 -11.09
C SER A 136 -17.16 -22.43 -11.28
N THR A 137 -17.93 -21.78 -10.41
CA THR A 137 -19.39 -21.75 -10.48
C THR A 137 -19.89 -20.33 -10.74
N LEU A 138 -20.67 -20.16 -11.81
CA LEU A 138 -21.36 -18.93 -12.14
C LEU A 138 -22.64 -18.78 -11.30
N MET A 139 -22.95 -17.55 -10.88
CA MET A 139 -24.08 -17.22 -10.02
C MET A 139 -24.70 -15.89 -10.44
N PRO A 140 -26.01 -15.84 -10.76
CA PRO A 140 -26.68 -14.60 -11.12
C PRO A 140 -27.00 -13.74 -9.89
N TYR A 141 -27.05 -12.42 -10.08
CA TYR A 141 -27.60 -11.46 -9.12
C TYR A 141 -28.54 -10.47 -9.81
N ASP A 142 -29.46 -9.87 -9.04
CA ASP A 142 -30.46 -8.90 -9.53
C ASP A 142 -30.18 -7.45 -9.09
N SER A 143 -29.41 -7.27 -8.02
CA SER A 143 -28.99 -5.96 -7.51
C SER A 143 -27.54 -5.97 -6.97
N LEU A 144 -26.92 -4.80 -6.80
CA LEU A 144 -25.57 -4.71 -6.20
C LEU A 144 -25.54 -5.25 -4.76
N ASP A 145 -26.60 -5.03 -4.00
CA ASP A 145 -26.79 -5.63 -2.68
C ASP A 145 -26.78 -7.15 -2.73
N ASP A 146 -27.43 -7.75 -3.74
CA ASP A 146 -27.41 -9.20 -3.93
C ASP A 146 -26.01 -9.68 -4.30
N ALA A 147 -25.31 -8.98 -5.19
CA ALA A 147 -23.93 -9.31 -5.53
C ALA A 147 -23.02 -9.28 -4.30
N ALA A 148 -23.15 -8.26 -3.44
CA ALA A 148 -22.39 -8.14 -2.20
C ALA A 148 -22.73 -9.25 -1.20
N LYS A 149 -24.02 -9.55 -0.99
CA LYS A 149 -24.47 -10.65 -0.13
C LYS A 149 -23.91 -11.99 -0.63
N LEU A 150 -24.02 -12.28 -1.92
CA LEU A 150 -23.47 -13.49 -2.53
C LEU A 150 -21.96 -13.56 -2.32
N ALA A 151 -21.21 -12.47 -2.54
CA ALA A 151 -19.77 -12.46 -2.28
C ALA A 151 -19.47 -12.83 -0.82
N ASN A 152 -20.21 -12.26 0.13
CA ASN A 152 -20.02 -12.45 1.57
C ASN A 152 -20.45 -13.85 2.07
N LEU A 153 -21.33 -14.56 1.36
CA LEU A 153 -21.72 -15.94 1.70
C LEU A 153 -20.56 -16.94 1.64
N GLY A 154 -19.41 -16.57 1.06
CA GLY A 154 -18.17 -17.34 1.16
C GLY A 154 -17.56 -17.40 2.58
N GLN A 155 -18.14 -16.70 3.56
CA GLN A 155 -17.75 -16.73 4.98
C GLN A 155 -16.30 -16.31 5.25
N GLY A 156 -15.76 -15.40 4.43
CA GLY A 156 -14.37 -14.95 4.53
C GLY A 156 -13.48 -15.55 3.44
N SER A 157 -12.89 -14.71 2.60
CA SER A 157 -12.12 -15.11 1.42
C SER A 157 -10.78 -14.38 1.35
N LEU A 158 -9.79 -15.01 0.70
CA LEU A 158 -8.46 -14.41 0.54
C LEU A 158 -8.48 -13.20 -0.39
N VAL A 159 -9.28 -13.26 -1.45
CA VAL A 159 -9.35 -12.22 -2.46
C VAL A 159 -10.72 -12.21 -3.15
N GLY A 160 -11.20 -11.03 -3.51
CA GLY A 160 -12.30 -10.82 -4.45
C GLY A 160 -11.87 -9.86 -5.58
N SER A 161 -12.58 -9.89 -6.70
CA SER A 161 -12.40 -8.92 -7.79
C SER A 161 -13.71 -8.34 -8.28
N ILE A 162 -13.67 -7.05 -8.65
CA ILE A 162 -14.78 -6.32 -9.23
C ILE A 162 -14.32 -5.77 -10.57
N PHE A 163 -15.15 -5.98 -11.60
CA PHE A 163 -14.90 -5.48 -12.95
C PHE A 163 -16.00 -4.49 -13.32
N GLY A 164 -15.69 -3.20 -13.27
CA GLY A 164 -16.68 -2.15 -13.44
C GLY A 164 -16.01 -0.79 -13.60
N HIS A 165 -16.61 0.09 -14.42
CA HIS A 165 -16.12 1.43 -14.71
C HIS A 165 -16.94 2.54 -14.02
N ASP A 166 -18.06 2.18 -13.40
CA ASP A 166 -18.85 3.10 -12.60
C ASP A 166 -18.28 3.12 -11.17
N ASP A 167 -17.62 4.22 -10.82
CA ASP A 167 -16.91 4.35 -9.55
C ASP A 167 -17.84 4.29 -8.34
N ASP A 168 -19.09 4.75 -8.47
CA ASP A 168 -20.07 4.72 -7.37
C ASP A 168 -20.50 3.28 -7.08
N ASN A 169 -20.84 2.52 -8.12
CA ASN A 169 -21.19 1.10 -7.98
C ASN A 169 -20.03 0.26 -7.45
N VAL A 170 -18.80 0.52 -7.92
CA VAL A 170 -17.60 -0.17 -7.44
C VAL A 170 -17.33 0.17 -5.98
N SER A 171 -17.43 1.44 -5.60
CA SER A 171 -17.27 1.91 -4.22
C SER A 171 -18.28 1.27 -3.28
N GLU A 172 -19.56 1.23 -3.68
CA GLU A 172 -20.63 0.58 -2.93
C GLU A 172 -20.33 -0.91 -2.68
N LEU A 173 -20.00 -1.67 -3.72
CA LEU A 173 -19.63 -3.08 -3.59
C LEU A 173 -18.43 -3.29 -2.68
N VAL A 174 -17.39 -2.46 -2.79
CA VAL A 174 -16.20 -2.55 -1.92
C VAL A 174 -16.58 -2.32 -0.46
N MET A 175 -17.38 -1.29 -0.17
CA MET A 175 -17.82 -0.97 1.19
C MET A 175 -18.64 -2.11 1.82
N GLN A 176 -19.40 -2.85 1.02
CA GLN A 176 -20.19 -3.98 1.49
C GLN A 176 -19.42 -5.31 1.60
N THR A 177 -18.29 -5.47 0.89
CA THR A 177 -17.60 -6.77 0.76
C THR A 177 -16.20 -6.83 1.36
N ALA A 178 -15.51 -5.70 1.52
CA ALA A 178 -14.10 -5.68 1.93
C ALA A 178 -13.86 -6.25 3.34
N CYS A 179 -14.83 -6.18 4.25
CA CYS A 179 -14.71 -6.81 5.57
C CYS A 179 -14.76 -8.34 5.55
N TYR A 180 -15.10 -8.96 4.42
CA TYR A 180 -15.11 -10.41 4.21
C TYR A 180 -13.99 -10.89 3.26
N HIS A 181 -13.22 -9.99 2.65
CA HIS A 181 -12.20 -10.35 1.66
C HIS A 181 -10.89 -9.66 2.01
N GLY A 182 -9.80 -10.41 2.22
CA GLY A 182 -8.54 -9.80 2.65
C GLY A 182 -7.86 -8.92 1.59
N ARG A 183 -8.22 -9.09 0.31
CA ARG A 183 -7.85 -8.18 -0.78
C ARG A 183 -8.99 -8.04 -1.78
N MET A 184 -9.21 -6.81 -2.26
CA MET A 184 -10.10 -6.52 -3.38
C MET A 184 -9.29 -6.04 -4.59
N VAL A 185 -9.53 -6.63 -5.75
CA VAL A 185 -8.91 -6.24 -7.02
C VAL A 185 -9.97 -5.55 -7.88
N LEU A 186 -9.76 -4.26 -8.18
CA LEU A 186 -10.72 -3.45 -8.94
C LEU A 186 -10.17 -3.25 -10.35
N ILE A 187 -10.88 -3.72 -11.38
CA ILE A 187 -10.41 -3.70 -12.76
C ILE A 187 -11.40 -2.97 -13.65
N ASN A 188 -10.88 -2.01 -14.42
CA ASN A 188 -11.60 -1.31 -15.47
C ASN A 188 -10.67 -1.04 -16.66
N ARG A 189 -11.19 -0.42 -17.72
CA ARG A 189 -10.41 -0.06 -18.93
C ARG A 189 -9.17 0.80 -18.69
N ASP A 190 -9.10 1.54 -17.58
CA ASP A 190 -7.99 2.44 -17.31
C ASP A 190 -6.79 1.72 -16.68
N ASN A 191 -7.04 0.67 -15.89
CA ASN A 191 -5.98 -0.04 -15.17
C ASN A 191 -5.70 -1.47 -15.68
N ALA A 192 -6.58 -2.07 -16.48
CA ALA A 192 -6.50 -3.48 -16.87
C ALA A 192 -5.16 -3.88 -17.52
N LYS A 193 -4.54 -2.96 -18.29
CA LYS A 193 -3.25 -3.21 -18.95
C LYS A 193 -2.06 -3.33 -17.98
N ALA A 194 -2.15 -2.67 -16.82
CA ALA A 194 -1.10 -2.66 -15.80
C ALA A 194 -1.43 -3.55 -14.59
N SER A 195 -2.64 -4.12 -14.55
CA SER A 195 -3.07 -4.99 -13.47
C SER A 195 -2.23 -6.27 -13.43
N THR A 196 -1.79 -6.65 -12.23
CA THR A 196 -1.11 -7.94 -12.00
C THR A 196 -2.07 -9.12 -11.99
N GLY A 197 -3.38 -8.85 -12.02
CA GLY A 197 -4.45 -9.85 -11.98
C GLY A 197 -4.82 -10.30 -10.56
N HIS A 198 -5.93 -11.02 -10.49
CA HIS A 198 -6.53 -11.57 -9.28
C HIS A 198 -5.61 -12.57 -8.58
N GLY A 199 -5.01 -13.49 -9.33
CA GLY A 199 -4.24 -14.60 -8.75
C GLY A 199 -2.81 -14.27 -8.31
N SER A 200 -2.38 -13.01 -8.37
CA SER A 200 -1.00 -12.59 -8.11
C SER A 200 -0.91 -11.82 -6.78
N PRO A 201 -0.62 -12.47 -5.63
CA PRO A 201 -0.37 -11.76 -4.39
C PRO A 201 0.96 -11.01 -4.47
N LEU A 202 0.95 -9.70 -4.18
CA LEU A 202 2.14 -8.85 -4.25
C LEU A 202 2.77 -8.70 -2.86
N PRO A 203 4.11 -8.71 -2.75
CA PRO A 203 4.80 -8.74 -1.46
C PRO A 203 4.53 -7.52 -0.57
N HIS A 204 4.11 -6.39 -1.14
CA HIS A 204 3.76 -5.18 -0.42
C HIS A 204 2.26 -5.06 -0.08
N LEU A 205 1.42 -5.94 -0.61
CA LEU A 205 -0.01 -6.02 -0.30
C LEU A 205 -0.26 -7.16 0.70
N VAL A 206 -1.29 -7.01 1.53
CA VAL A 206 -1.69 -8.07 2.47
C VAL A 206 -2.16 -9.29 1.67
N HIS A 207 -1.66 -10.48 2.05
CA HIS A 207 -2.16 -11.76 1.60
C HIS A 207 -2.72 -12.51 2.81
N GLY A 208 -4.03 -12.63 2.90
CA GLY A 208 -4.73 -13.15 4.06
C GLY A 208 -6.23 -12.91 3.89
N GLY A 209 -7.03 -13.25 4.88
CA GLY A 209 -8.47 -13.01 4.83
C GLY A 209 -9.17 -13.49 6.10
N PRO A 210 -10.33 -12.90 6.44
CA PRO A 210 -11.08 -13.27 7.63
C PRO A 210 -11.77 -14.64 7.47
N GLY A 211 -12.35 -15.14 8.56
CA GLY A 211 -13.25 -16.30 8.53
C GLY A 211 -12.61 -17.55 7.92
N ARG A 212 -13.25 -18.13 6.91
CA ARG A 212 -12.81 -19.36 6.24
C ARG A 212 -11.42 -19.28 5.62
N ALA A 213 -10.97 -18.08 5.23
CA ALA A 213 -9.61 -17.86 4.74
C ALA A 213 -8.52 -17.97 5.83
N GLY A 214 -8.90 -18.11 7.11
CA GLY A 214 -8.01 -18.44 8.22
C GLY A 214 -7.81 -17.33 9.25
N GLY A 215 -8.19 -16.09 8.93
CA GLY A 215 -8.09 -14.93 9.84
C GLY A 215 -6.69 -14.32 9.98
N GLY A 216 -5.67 -14.94 9.39
CA GLY A 216 -4.29 -14.45 9.40
C GLY A 216 -3.99 -13.48 8.27
N GLU A 217 -2.85 -12.80 8.40
CA GLU A 217 -2.26 -11.94 7.37
C GLU A 217 -0.79 -12.32 7.14
N GLU A 218 -0.39 -12.34 5.87
CA GLU A 218 0.99 -12.50 5.41
C GLU A 218 1.35 -11.35 4.44
N MET A 219 2.64 -11.24 4.09
CA MET A 219 3.15 -10.20 3.19
C MET A 219 2.88 -8.78 3.74
N GLY A 220 2.19 -7.90 3.01
CA GLY A 220 1.82 -6.57 3.51
C GLY A 220 3.00 -5.61 3.73
N GLY A 221 4.14 -5.87 3.07
CA GLY A 221 5.38 -5.10 3.20
C GLY A 221 5.91 -5.15 4.64
N LYS A 222 6.00 -3.99 5.29
CA LYS A 222 6.45 -3.92 6.69
C LYS A 222 5.52 -4.66 7.67
N ARG A 223 4.24 -4.84 7.34
CA ARG A 223 3.25 -5.49 8.23
C ARG A 223 3.62 -6.95 8.50
N GLY A 224 4.00 -7.70 7.47
CA GLY A 224 4.40 -9.10 7.59
C GLY A 224 5.59 -9.30 8.52
N VAL A 225 6.54 -8.35 8.52
CA VAL A 225 7.69 -8.38 9.44
C VAL A 225 7.26 -8.20 10.89
N MET A 226 6.18 -7.45 11.15
CA MET A 226 5.72 -7.18 12.52
C MET A 226 5.21 -8.43 13.24
N HIS A 227 4.78 -9.49 12.53
CA HIS A 227 4.39 -10.77 13.16
C HIS A 227 5.59 -11.50 13.79
N TYR A 228 6.81 -11.23 13.31
CA TYR A 228 8.05 -11.82 13.82
C TYR A 228 8.78 -10.92 14.82
N MET A 229 8.15 -9.81 15.23
CA MET A 229 8.68 -8.87 16.20
C MET A 229 7.80 -8.83 17.45
N GLN A 230 8.42 -8.74 18.63
CA GLN A 230 7.70 -8.43 19.86
C GLN A 230 7.55 -6.92 20.01
N ARG A 231 6.32 -6.40 19.93
CA ARG A 231 6.05 -5.00 20.23
C ARG A 231 6.03 -4.78 21.74
N THR A 232 6.82 -3.83 22.22
CA THR A 232 6.94 -3.52 23.65
C THR A 232 6.76 -2.02 23.86
N ALA A 233 5.80 -1.63 24.70
CA ALA A 233 5.65 -0.24 25.13
C ALA A 233 6.70 0.10 26.19
N LEU A 234 7.51 1.13 25.95
CA LEU A 234 8.52 1.61 26.88
C LEU A 234 8.02 2.89 27.55
N GLN A 235 8.13 2.96 28.87
CA GLN A 235 7.87 4.15 29.66
C GLN A 235 9.14 4.55 30.42
N GLY A 236 9.42 5.84 30.50
CA GLY A 236 10.64 6.37 31.11
C GLY A 236 10.92 7.79 30.67
N THR A 237 12.06 8.33 31.09
CA THR A 237 12.46 9.68 30.68
C THR A 237 12.77 9.74 29.18
N PRO A 238 12.52 10.87 28.50
CA PRO A 238 12.86 11.03 27.08
C PRO A 238 14.32 10.69 26.78
N THR A 239 15.25 11.04 27.66
CA THR A 239 16.69 10.73 27.55
C THR A 239 16.95 9.23 27.52
N THR A 240 16.37 8.47 28.46
CA THR A 240 16.55 7.02 28.52
C THR A 240 15.95 6.34 27.29
N ILE A 241 14.74 6.73 26.90
CA ILE A 241 14.07 6.16 25.73
C ILE A 241 14.85 6.52 24.45
N SER A 242 15.38 7.74 24.34
CA SER A 242 16.18 8.14 23.17
C SER A 242 17.42 7.28 22.98
N LYS A 243 18.09 6.93 24.09
CA LYS A 243 19.25 6.03 24.08
C LYS A 243 18.87 4.60 23.69
N ILE A 244 17.75 4.09 24.20
CA ILE A 244 17.26 2.73 23.86
C ILE A 244 16.86 2.64 22.38
N CYS A 245 16.15 3.65 21.87
CA CYS A 245 15.63 3.67 20.50
C CYS A 245 16.65 4.14 19.46
N ASN A 246 17.85 4.59 19.89
CA ASN A 246 18.85 5.23 19.04
C ASN A 246 18.21 6.33 18.15
N LYS A 247 17.42 7.20 18.80
CA LYS A 247 16.68 8.30 18.17
C LYS A 247 16.39 9.38 19.20
N TYR A 248 16.62 10.65 18.88
CA TYR A 248 16.26 11.77 19.75
C TYR A 248 14.75 11.87 19.88
N ILE A 249 14.29 11.97 21.12
CA ILE A 249 12.91 12.25 21.49
C ILE A 249 12.89 13.65 22.10
N GLY A 250 11.86 14.45 21.79
CA GLY A 250 11.71 15.79 22.35
C GLY A 250 11.89 15.80 23.87
N ASN A 251 12.59 16.82 24.37
CA ASN A 251 12.97 16.97 25.80
C ASN A 251 13.99 15.94 26.31
N ALA A 252 14.60 15.12 25.46
CA ALA A 252 15.78 14.35 25.83
C ALA A 252 17.00 15.28 26.02
N LYS A 253 17.96 14.80 26.81
CA LYS A 253 19.23 15.50 27.06
C LYS A 253 19.91 15.84 25.73
N GLN A 254 20.21 17.10 25.55
CA GLN A 254 20.98 17.64 24.43
C GLN A 254 22.48 17.63 24.77
N THR A 255 23.33 17.45 23.78
CA THR A 255 24.78 17.47 23.93
C THR A 255 25.41 18.47 22.99
N GLN A 256 26.41 19.22 23.48
CA GLN A 256 27.17 20.16 22.67
C GLN A 256 28.12 19.38 21.75
N PRO A 257 28.04 19.55 20.42
CA PRO A 257 29.00 18.95 19.50
C PRO A 257 30.36 19.68 19.57
N PRO A 258 31.48 19.04 19.17
CA PRO A 258 32.81 19.65 19.21
C PRO A 258 33.01 20.83 18.23
N LYS A 259 32.13 20.94 17.23
CA LYS A 259 32.04 22.03 16.24
C LYS A 259 30.62 22.04 15.68
N HIS A 260 30.30 23.00 14.80
CA HIS A 260 29.01 23.06 14.13
C HIS A 260 28.60 21.68 13.57
N PRO A 261 27.38 21.17 13.85
CA PRO A 261 26.99 19.82 13.47
C PRO A 261 27.17 19.52 11.98
N PHE A 262 26.89 20.48 11.09
CA PHE A 262 27.07 20.30 9.64
C PHE A 262 28.53 20.24 9.18
N ARG A 263 29.50 20.49 10.06
CA ARG A 263 30.94 20.28 9.80
C ARG A 263 31.44 18.90 10.25
N LEU A 264 30.56 18.08 10.83
CA LEU A 264 30.86 16.72 11.28
C LEU A 264 30.48 15.72 10.19
N TYR A 265 31.36 14.74 9.96
CA TYR A 265 31.03 13.59 9.13
C TYR A 265 30.04 12.67 9.84
N PHE A 266 29.45 11.74 9.09
CA PHE A 266 28.39 10.86 9.60
C PHE A 266 28.79 10.13 10.89
N GLU A 267 30.04 9.67 11.01
CA GLU A 267 30.52 8.92 12.18
C GLU A 267 30.76 9.80 13.40
N GLU A 268 31.09 11.07 13.18
CA GLU A 268 31.36 12.05 14.25
C GLU A 268 30.08 12.62 14.86
N LEU A 269 28.93 12.44 14.20
CA LEU A 269 27.64 12.88 14.69
C LEU A 269 27.08 11.89 15.72
N GLU A 270 26.71 12.38 16.89
CA GLU A 270 25.94 11.61 17.86
C GLU A 270 24.49 12.08 17.90
N ILE A 271 23.58 11.16 18.19
CA ILE A 271 22.17 11.51 18.41
C ILE A 271 22.09 12.36 19.67
N GLY A 272 21.41 13.51 19.58
CA GLY A 272 21.37 14.52 20.63
C GLY A 272 22.38 15.66 20.47
N HIS A 273 23.36 15.56 19.54
CA HIS A 273 24.20 16.70 19.16
C HIS A 273 23.30 17.87 18.75
N THR A 274 23.42 18.99 19.47
CA THR A 274 22.52 20.12 19.34
C THR A 274 23.28 21.41 19.10
N LEU A 275 22.81 22.17 18.11
CA LEU A 275 23.15 23.57 17.90
C LEU A 275 21.95 24.42 18.34
N ILE A 276 22.23 25.44 19.14
CA ILE A 276 21.33 26.57 19.37
C ILE A 276 21.91 27.73 18.58
N SER A 277 21.12 28.31 17.68
CA SER A 277 21.55 29.46 16.88
C SER A 277 21.60 30.75 17.71
N ASP A 278 22.19 31.79 17.14
CA ASP A 278 21.88 33.16 17.56
C ASP A 278 20.40 33.48 17.27
N SER A 279 19.87 34.50 17.94
CA SER A 279 18.50 34.95 17.72
C SER A 279 18.40 35.95 16.56
N ARG A 280 17.23 35.99 15.90
CA ARG A 280 16.92 36.97 14.86
C ARG A 280 15.52 37.53 15.06
N THR A 281 15.45 38.86 15.22
CA THR A 281 14.20 39.62 15.21
C THR A 281 13.54 39.60 13.84
N ILE A 282 12.25 39.30 13.80
CA ILE A 282 11.43 39.37 12.59
C ILE A 282 10.83 40.77 12.47
N THR A 283 11.06 41.43 11.35
CA THR A 283 10.53 42.78 11.11
C THR A 283 9.37 42.78 10.11
N LEU A 284 8.56 43.84 10.11
CA LEU A 284 7.53 44.02 9.08
C LEU A 284 8.13 44.07 7.67
N GLU A 285 9.33 44.66 7.54
CA GLU A 285 10.05 44.75 6.27
C GLU A 285 10.46 43.36 5.75
N ASP A 286 10.83 42.43 6.65
CA ASP A 286 11.12 41.04 6.27
C ASP A 286 9.88 40.35 5.68
N ILE A 287 8.71 40.55 6.30
CA ILE A 287 7.43 39.99 5.87
C ILE A 287 7.08 40.51 4.47
N GLU A 288 7.21 41.82 4.25
CA GLU A 288 6.92 42.46 2.96
C GLU A 288 7.89 42.01 1.87
N LYS A 289 9.19 41.96 2.17
CA LYS A 289 10.21 41.46 1.24
C LYS A 289 9.97 40.01 0.87
N PHE A 290 9.60 39.17 1.83
CA PHE A 290 9.29 37.78 1.53
C PHE A 290 8.01 37.64 0.72
N ALA A 291 6.98 38.44 0.99
CA ALA A 291 5.76 38.47 0.18
C ALA A 291 6.03 38.88 -1.27
N ASP A 292 6.88 39.90 -1.48
CA ASP A 292 7.28 40.33 -2.82
C ASP A 292 8.15 39.30 -3.53
N LEU A 293 9.06 38.63 -2.82
CA LEU A 293 9.93 37.60 -3.38
C LEU A 293 9.16 36.32 -3.73
N SER A 294 8.31 35.84 -2.82
CA SER A 294 7.57 34.57 -2.96
C SER A 294 6.29 34.72 -3.79
N GLY A 295 5.75 35.93 -3.88
CA GLY A 295 4.43 36.21 -4.43
C GLY A 295 3.27 35.94 -3.47
N ASP A 296 3.53 35.43 -2.26
CA ASP A 296 2.51 35.19 -1.25
C ASP A 296 2.13 36.51 -0.54
N LYS A 297 1.09 37.16 -1.07
CA LYS A 297 0.51 38.38 -0.52
C LYS A 297 -0.77 38.12 0.28
N PHE A 298 -0.86 36.96 0.94
CA PHE A 298 -2.02 36.62 1.77
C PHE A 298 -2.31 37.71 2.81
N TYR A 299 -3.58 38.00 3.04
CA TYR A 299 -4.02 39.17 3.81
C TYR A 299 -3.45 39.20 5.23
N ALA A 300 -3.32 38.04 5.88
CA ALA A 300 -2.78 37.95 7.24
C ALA A 300 -1.32 38.42 7.35
N HIS A 301 -0.61 38.51 6.23
CA HIS A 301 0.77 38.97 6.17
C HIS A 301 0.90 40.40 5.65
N MET A 302 -0.12 40.96 5.00
CA MET A 302 0.02 42.18 4.17
C MET A 302 -1.01 43.28 4.47
N ASP A 303 -2.09 42.98 5.18
CA ASP A 303 -3.16 43.93 5.48
C ASP A 303 -3.51 43.89 6.97
N GLU A 304 -3.24 44.99 7.67
CA GLU A 304 -3.38 45.07 9.13
C GLU A 304 -4.82 44.89 9.60
N ASP A 305 -5.75 45.61 8.99
CA ASP A 305 -7.16 45.60 9.39
C ASP A 305 -7.78 44.20 9.14
N SER A 306 -7.44 43.57 8.01
CA SER A 306 -7.93 42.22 7.68
C SER A 306 -7.28 41.14 8.55
N ALA A 307 -6.01 41.29 8.90
CA ALA A 307 -5.32 40.37 9.80
C ALA A 307 -5.91 40.44 11.22
N ALA A 308 -6.09 41.64 11.76
CA ALA A 308 -6.69 41.85 13.08
C ALA A 308 -8.19 41.50 13.15
N ALA A 309 -8.90 41.51 12.02
CA ALA A 309 -10.28 41.04 11.94
C ALA A 309 -10.40 39.50 11.98
N ASN A 310 -9.30 38.77 11.79
CA ASN A 310 -9.28 37.32 11.86
C ASN A 310 -9.40 36.84 13.33
N PRO A 311 -10.18 35.79 13.63
CA PRO A 311 -10.33 35.30 15.01
C PRO A 311 -9.06 34.70 15.64
N PHE A 312 -7.98 34.53 14.89
CA PHE A 312 -6.74 33.88 15.33
C PHE A 312 -5.54 34.82 15.45
N PHE A 313 -5.60 36.04 14.92
CA PHE A 313 -4.45 36.95 14.87
C PHE A 313 -4.83 38.33 15.39
N ASP A 314 -3.90 38.93 16.15
CA ASP A 314 -4.08 40.29 16.69
C ASP A 314 -3.60 41.39 15.73
N GLY A 315 -3.02 41.01 14.59
CA GLY A 315 -2.43 41.89 13.59
C GLY A 315 -1.69 41.11 12.52
N ARG A 316 -0.88 41.77 11.68
CA ARG A 316 -0.08 41.08 10.65
C ARG A 316 0.92 40.10 11.29
N VAL A 317 0.99 38.90 10.74
CA VAL A 317 1.92 37.83 11.17
C VAL A 317 2.91 37.51 10.05
N ALA A 318 4.04 36.93 10.38
CA ALA A 318 5.04 36.48 9.40
C ALA A 318 4.58 35.21 8.66
N HIS A 319 5.03 35.02 7.42
CA HIS A 319 4.78 33.79 6.67
C HIS A 319 5.47 32.61 7.34
N GLY A 320 4.75 31.50 7.53
CA GLY A 320 5.38 30.27 8.03
C GLY A 320 6.57 29.82 7.18
N TYR A 321 6.48 29.92 5.84
CA TYR A 321 7.59 29.57 4.95
C TYR A 321 8.77 30.54 5.02
N PHE A 322 8.51 31.81 5.35
CA PHE A 322 9.59 32.74 5.67
C PHE A 322 10.32 32.29 6.93
N ILE A 323 9.60 31.92 7.99
CA ILE A 323 10.20 31.45 9.24
C ILE A 323 11.08 30.20 9.00
N VAL A 324 10.64 29.24 8.19
CA VAL A 324 11.44 28.05 7.84
C VAL A 324 12.69 28.43 7.03
N SER A 325 12.54 29.35 6.07
CA SER A 325 13.65 29.81 5.21
C SER A 325 14.69 30.61 6.01
N MET A 326 14.21 31.47 6.91
CA MET A 326 15.01 32.22 7.86
C MET A 326 15.78 31.28 8.80
N ALA A 327 15.10 30.28 9.36
CA ALA A 327 15.71 29.33 10.26
C ALA A 327 16.84 28.54 9.60
N ALA A 328 16.66 28.13 8.34
CA ALA A 328 17.75 27.54 7.56
C ALA A 328 18.96 28.48 7.46
N GLY A 329 18.75 29.78 7.29
CA GLY A 329 19.82 30.78 7.35
C GLY A 329 20.56 30.86 8.69
N LEU A 330 19.95 30.42 9.80
CA LEU A 330 20.55 30.44 11.14
C LEU A 330 21.32 29.15 11.50
N PHE A 331 20.90 27.98 10.99
CA PHE A 331 21.54 26.70 11.34
C PHE A 331 22.36 26.06 10.22
N VAL A 332 22.26 26.52 8.98
CA VAL A 332 23.04 25.95 7.86
C VAL A 332 24.45 26.53 7.87
N GLU A 333 25.45 25.64 7.84
CA GLU A 333 26.84 26.04 7.61
C GLU A 333 27.06 26.36 6.11
N PRO A 334 27.46 27.60 5.75
CA PRO A 334 27.63 27.98 4.34
C PRO A 334 28.92 27.45 3.70
N ALA A 335 29.95 27.16 4.50
CA ALA A 335 31.21 26.63 3.98
C ALA A 335 31.06 25.18 3.49
N PRO A 336 31.81 24.76 2.45
CA PRO A 336 31.84 23.37 2.03
C PRO A 336 32.15 22.44 3.19
N GLY A 337 31.37 21.36 3.32
CA GLY A 337 31.47 20.44 4.45
C GLY A 337 30.85 19.07 4.16
N PRO A 338 30.76 18.20 5.17
CA PRO A 338 30.24 16.83 5.01
C PRO A 338 28.76 16.74 4.63
N VAL A 339 27.96 17.78 4.86
CA VAL A 339 26.56 17.79 4.39
C VAL A 339 26.52 17.95 2.88
N LEU A 340 26.05 16.92 2.18
CA LEU A 340 26.01 16.84 0.72
C LEU A 340 24.75 17.48 0.14
N ALA A 341 23.61 17.21 0.78
CA ALA A 341 22.32 17.71 0.35
C ALA A 341 21.35 17.80 1.54
N ASN A 342 20.60 18.89 1.62
CA ASN A 342 19.38 18.98 2.41
C ASN A 342 18.20 18.81 1.45
N TYR A 343 17.56 17.64 1.46
CA TYR A 343 16.68 17.19 0.37
C TYR A 343 15.21 17.04 0.77
N GLY A 344 14.89 17.15 2.05
CA GLY A 344 13.53 16.91 2.51
C GLY A 344 13.22 17.57 3.85
N ILE A 345 11.93 17.86 4.02
CA ILE A 345 11.33 18.32 5.27
C ILE A 345 10.17 17.38 5.59
N ASP A 346 10.12 16.89 6.82
CA ASP A 346 9.05 16.03 7.33
C ASP A 346 8.33 16.74 8.49
N GLU A 347 7.04 16.45 8.66
CA GLU A 347 6.24 16.84 9.84
C GLU A 347 6.26 18.34 10.22
N LEU A 348 6.37 19.23 9.23
CA LEU A 348 6.30 20.68 9.50
C LEU A 348 4.95 21.09 10.07
N ARG A 349 5.00 21.74 11.24
CA ARG A 349 3.85 22.36 11.90
C ARG A 349 4.23 23.76 12.38
N PHE A 350 3.32 24.69 12.18
CA PHE A 350 3.32 26.02 12.79
C PHE A 350 2.35 25.96 13.96
N THR A 351 2.86 26.14 15.17
CA THR A 351 2.11 25.97 16.42
C THR A 351 1.57 27.29 16.92
N GLU A 352 2.32 28.37 16.75
CA GLU A 352 1.94 29.72 17.15
C GLU A 352 2.27 30.72 16.05
N PRO A 353 1.49 31.81 15.89
CA PRO A 353 1.84 32.90 15.00
C PRO A 353 3.14 33.59 15.44
N VAL A 354 3.87 34.13 14.48
CA VAL A 354 5.04 34.99 14.71
C VAL A 354 4.66 36.39 14.29
N TYR A 355 4.79 37.35 15.20
CA TYR A 355 4.49 38.75 14.96
C TYR A 355 5.76 39.55 14.63
N PRO A 356 5.63 40.73 14.00
CA PRO A 356 6.71 41.70 13.96
C PRO A 356 7.26 41.97 15.36
N GLU A 357 8.58 42.14 15.44
CA GLU A 357 9.39 42.28 16.65
C GLU A 357 9.58 41.01 17.50
N ASP A 358 9.01 39.86 17.12
CA ASP A 358 9.38 38.58 17.74
C ASP A 358 10.84 38.22 17.42
N ASP A 359 11.56 37.76 18.45
CA ASP A 359 12.94 37.31 18.34
C ASP A 359 13.01 35.79 18.31
N LEU A 360 13.46 35.22 17.19
CA LEU A 360 13.41 33.79 16.95
C LEU A 360 14.78 33.13 17.11
N THR A 361 14.81 32.05 17.87
CA THR A 361 15.98 31.18 18.05
C THR A 361 15.70 29.80 17.48
N VAL A 362 16.71 29.17 16.87
CA VAL A 362 16.57 27.83 16.28
C VAL A 362 17.42 26.81 17.03
N ARG A 363 16.77 25.73 17.45
CA ARG A 363 17.43 24.51 17.91
C ARG A 363 17.46 23.47 16.80
N LEU A 364 18.66 23.06 16.40
CA LEU A 364 18.94 21.96 15.48
C LEU A 364 19.55 20.79 16.27
N THR A 365 18.83 19.68 16.38
CA THR A 365 19.33 18.47 17.08
C THR A 365 19.42 17.27 16.15
N CYS A 366 20.55 16.56 16.15
CA CYS A 366 20.72 15.29 15.42
C CYS A 366 19.73 14.25 15.97
N LYS A 367 18.70 13.93 15.19
CA LYS A 367 17.55 13.13 15.64
C LYS A 367 17.72 11.66 15.38
N GLN A 368 18.13 11.30 14.17
CA GLN A 368 18.27 9.91 13.78
C GLN A 368 19.31 9.79 12.68
N LYS A 369 20.06 8.69 12.71
CA LYS A 369 21.09 8.38 11.73
C LYS A 369 20.74 7.05 11.07
N SER A 370 20.82 6.99 9.74
CA SER A 370 20.65 5.78 8.95
C SER A 370 21.78 5.68 7.94
N TYR A 371 22.70 4.75 8.15
CA TYR A 371 23.84 4.59 7.24
C TYR A 371 23.39 3.93 5.94
N ARG A 372 23.77 4.51 4.79
CA ARG A 372 23.55 3.90 3.47
C ARG A 372 24.82 3.14 3.07
N ARG A 373 24.87 1.85 3.44
CA ARG A 373 26.00 0.97 3.09
C ARG A 373 26.32 1.03 1.60
N GLY A 374 27.60 1.15 1.26
CA GLY A 374 28.10 1.18 -0.12
C GLY A 374 27.79 2.47 -0.89
N LYS A 375 27.35 3.54 -0.23
CA LYS A 375 27.05 4.84 -0.88
C LYS A 375 27.99 5.98 -0.48
N GLY A 376 28.89 5.78 0.48
CA GLY A 376 29.82 6.82 0.95
C GLY A 376 29.15 7.94 1.76
N TYR A 377 27.86 7.81 2.10
CA TYR A 377 27.13 8.75 2.93
C TYR A 377 26.08 8.03 3.79
N GLY A 378 25.57 8.71 4.81
CA GLY A 378 24.39 8.32 5.56
C GLY A 378 23.32 9.39 5.54
N GLU A 379 22.08 8.99 5.81
CA GLU A 379 20.97 9.92 6.02
C GLU A 379 20.94 10.33 7.48
N VAL A 380 20.96 11.64 7.72
CA VAL A 380 20.78 12.23 9.05
C VAL A 380 19.50 13.06 9.03
N ARG A 381 18.60 12.66 9.91
CA ARG A 381 17.38 13.41 10.23
C ARG A 381 17.68 14.31 11.41
N TRP A 382 17.24 15.56 11.34
CA TRP A 382 17.42 16.53 12.40
C TRP A 382 16.08 17.04 12.90
N ASP A 383 15.95 17.18 14.22
CA ASP A 383 14.80 17.80 14.89
C ASP A 383 15.05 19.30 14.96
N ILE A 384 14.21 20.08 14.28
CA ILE A 384 14.22 21.53 14.31
C ILE A 384 13.10 22.03 15.21
N ALA A 385 13.42 22.86 16.18
CA ALA A 385 12.44 23.66 16.89
C ALA A 385 12.84 25.14 16.81
N ILE A 386 11.87 25.98 16.44
CA ILE A 386 12.00 27.42 16.41
C ILE A 386 11.20 27.95 17.59
N THR A 387 11.86 28.71 18.46
CA THR A 387 11.24 29.32 19.64
C THR A 387 11.30 30.84 19.57
N ASN A 388 10.32 31.52 20.15
CA ASN A 388 10.36 32.96 20.33
C ASN A 388 11.09 33.36 21.63
N GLN A 389 11.08 34.65 21.95
CA GLN A 389 11.67 35.24 23.16
C GLN A 389 11.12 34.68 24.49
N ASP A 390 9.94 34.07 24.47
CA ASP A 390 9.28 33.48 25.66
C ASP A 390 9.48 31.95 25.74
N ASP A 391 10.43 31.41 24.97
CA ASP A 391 10.71 29.98 24.82
C ASP A 391 9.51 29.15 24.29
N VAL A 392 8.52 29.81 23.67
CA VAL A 392 7.37 29.15 23.05
C VAL A 392 7.77 28.65 21.67
N ILE A 393 7.49 27.36 21.39
CA ILE A 393 7.72 26.78 20.06
C ILE A 393 6.71 27.38 19.09
N VAL A 394 7.20 28.09 18.07
CA VAL A 394 6.38 28.68 17.00
C VAL A 394 6.32 27.76 15.77
N ALA A 395 7.37 26.98 15.55
CA ALA A 395 7.40 25.96 14.50
C ALA A 395 8.31 24.78 14.86
N GLN A 396 7.89 23.58 14.46
CA GLN A 396 8.68 22.35 14.63
C GLN A 396 8.60 21.50 13.37
N TYR A 397 9.74 20.92 12.98
CA TYR A 397 9.84 20.04 11.81
C TYR A 397 11.10 19.18 11.85
N ASP A 398 11.15 18.17 10.98
CA ASP A 398 12.36 17.40 10.72
C ASP A 398 12.98 17.83 9.39
N ILE A 399 14.32 18.00 9.34
CA ILE A 399 15.04 18.09 8.05
C ILE A 399 15.77 16.77 7.75
N LEU A 400 15.83 16.42 6.47
CA LEU A 400 16.48 15.22 5.96
C LEU A 400 17.73 15.61 5.15
N THR A 401 18.88 15.14 5.62
CA THR A 401 20.17 15.47 5.02
C THR A 401 20.95 14.23 4.63
N MET A 402 21.69 14.30 3.53
CA MET A 402 22.74 13.33 3.20
C MET A 402 24.07 13.86 3.75
N VAL A 403 24.74 13.08 4.59
CA VAL A 403 26.00 13.45 5.23
C VAL A 403 27.07 12.44 4.86
N ALA A 404 28.19 12.92 4.33
CA ALA A 404 29.32 12.10 3.92
C ALA A 404 29.88 11.26 5.07
N SER A 405 30.26 10.03 4.75
CA SER A 405 31.04 9.14 5.61
C SER A 405 32.52 9.49 5.49
N LYS A 406 33.29 9.36 6.58
CA LYS A 406 34.78 9.37 6.50
C LYS A 406 35.34 8.07 5.94
N TYR A 407 34.60 6.98 6.11
CA TYR A 407 35.03 5.67 5.67
C TYR A 407 34.51 5.43 4.24
N GLU A 408 35.43 5.42 3.28
CA GLU A 408 35.25 4.64 2.06
C GLU A 408 35.50 3.19 2.44
N GLU A 409 34.47 2.43 2.80
CA GLU A 409 34.63 0.98 2.94
C GLU A 409 34.18 0.26 1.68
N PHE A 410 35.21 -0.34 1.05
CA PHE A 410 35.32 -1.36 0.02
C PHE A 410 34.03 -1.81 -0.70
N ASN A 411 34.09 -1.76 -2.03
CA ASN A 411 33.28 -2.63 -2.89
C ASN A 411 33.51 -4.07 -2.45
N ASP A 412 32.51 -4.69 -1.83
CA ASP A 412 32.39 -6.14 -1.83
C ASP A 412 32.01 -6.55 -3.27
N ASP A 413 33.04 -6.80 -4.09
CA ASP A 413 32.94 -7.69 -5.25
C ASP A 413 32.65 -9.13 -4.79
#